data_AF-A0A1B9LKJ8-F1
#
_entry.id   AF-A0A1B9LKJ8-F1
#
_cell.length_a   1.000
_cell.length_b   1.000
_cell.length_c   1.000
_cell.angle_alpha   90.00
_cell.angle_beta   90.00
_cell.angle_gamma   90.00
#
_symmetry.space_group_name_H-M   'P 1'
#
loop_
_entity.id
_entity.type
_entity.pdbx_description
1 polymer ?
#
loop_
_entity_poly.entity_id
_entity_poly.type
_entity_poly.pdbx_seq_one_letter_code
_entity_poly.pdbx_strand_id
1 'polypeptide(L)'
;MQIIKKLCDDLNLPYGDRFTQDWAYELPDQYRTKYWLNKYIFAYLYNGYSSIEKKELMILSLDVCNDLISSGLNPNDKVIQKVFNILFNNYKNYEDLINYWALDSAPLTDCFTLTPIIR
;
A
#
# COMPACT_ATOMS: atom_id res chain seq x y z
N MET A 1 -11.28 -8.59 9.77
CA MET A 1 -12.50 -7.83 9.40
C MET A 1 -12.73 -6.55 10.21
N GLN A 2 -12.62 -6.52 11.56
CA GLN A 2 -12.86 -5.28 12.34
C GLN A 2 -11.86 -4.14 12.04
N ILE A 3 -10.59 -4.44 11.77
CA ILE A 3 -9.57 -3.44 11.45
C ILE A 3 -9.86 -2.75 10.11
N ILE A 4 -10.13 -3.54 9.05
CA ILE A 4 -10.52 -3.02 7.73
C ILE A 4 -11.80 -2.19 7.86
N LYS A 5 -12.78 -2.65 8.65
CA LYS A 5 -14.02 -1.89 8.87
C LYS A 5 -13.72 -0.48 9.37
N LYS A 6 -12.83 -0.32 10.35
CA LYS A 6 -12.46 1.00 10.85
C LYS A 6 -11.76 1.86 9.79
N LEU A 7 -10.82 1.29 9.03
CA LEU A 7 -10.19 2.01 7.92
C LEU A 7 -11.24 2.47 6.89
N CYS A 8 -12.20 1.60 6.55
CA CYS A 8 -13.31 1.93 5.67
C CYS A 8 -14.18 3.06 6.24
N ASP A 9 -14.52 3.00 7.53
CA ASP A 9 -15.32 4.02 8.21
C ASP A 9 -14.60 5.38 8.20
N ASP A 10 -13.33 5.40 8.56
CA ASP A 10 -12.54 6.63 8.68
C ASP A 10 -12.23 7.29 7.32
N LEU A 11 -11.96 6.47 6.30
CA LEU A 11 -11.58 6.93 4.96
C LEU A 11 -12.77 7.01 3.99
N ASN A 12 -13.95 6.59 4.44
CA ASN A 12 -15.16 6.43 3.62
C ASN A 12 -14.90 5.55 2.38
N LEU A 13 -14.24 4.40 2.60
CA LEU A 13 -13.97 3.38 1.57
C LEU A 13 -15.07 2.32 1.58
N PRO A 14 -15.34 1.66 0.45
CA PRO A 14 -16.26 0.54 0.41
C PRO A 14 -15.71 -0.61 1.25
N TYR A 15 -16.62 -1.29 1.95
CA TYR A 15 -16.29 -2.57 2.55
C TYR A 15 -16.17 -3.63 1.45
N GLY A 16 -15.30 -4.62 1.69
CA GLY A 16 -15.40 -5.89 1.00
C GLY A 16 -16.71 -6.61 1.36
N ASP A 17 -17.13 -7.55 0.53
CA ASP A 17 -18.29 -8.38 0.80
C ASP A 17 -17.89 -9.72 1.44
N ARG A 18 -18.81 -10.68 1.51
CA ARG A 18 -18.55 -12.02 2.07
C ARG A 18 -17.62 -12.89 1.22
N PHE A 19 -17.34 -12.47 -0.01
CA PHE A 19 -16.51 -13.16 -0.97
C PHE A 19 -15.12 -12.53 -1.10
N THR A 20 -14.95 -11.29 -0.67
CA THR A 20 -13.66 -10.61 -0.63
C THR A 20 -12.60 -11.41 0.13
N GLN A 21 -11.54 -11.78 -0.56
CA GLN A 21 -10.39 -12.50 -0.01
C GLN A 21 -9.28 -11.50 0.35
N ASP A 22 -9.03 -10.54 -0.52
CA ASP A 22 -8.04 -9.48 -0.30
C ASP A 22 -8.69 -8.13 -0.57
N TRP A 23 -9.03 -7.42 0.50
CA TRP A 23 -9.70 -6.13 0.40
C TRP A 23 -8.84 -5.07 -0.27
N ALA A 24 -7.52 -5.07 -0.03
CA ALA A 24 -6.63 -4.08 -0.62
C ALA A 24 -6.53 -4.29 -2.13
N TYR A 25 -6.38 -5.54 -2.57
CA TYR A 25 -6.33 -5.90 -3.99
C TYR A 25 -7.68 -5.73 -4.70
N GLU A 26 -8.80 -6.04 -4.04
CA GLU A 26 -10.14 -5.94 -4.64
C GLU A 26 -10.75 -4.52 -4.55
N LEU A 27 -10.07 -3.57 -3.91
CA LEU A 27 -10.54 -2.20 -3.80
C LEU A 27 -10.68 -1.58 -5.21
N PRO A 28 -11.84 -0.97 -5.57
CA PRO A 28 -12.06 -0.45 -6.93
C PRO A 28 -11.07 0.64 -7.34
N ASP A 29 -10.72 0.68 -8.64
CA ASP A 29 -9.70 1.60 -9.22
C ASP A 29 -9.90 3.07 -8.89
N GLN A 30 -11.15 3.52 -8.71
CA GLN A 30 -11.45 4.91 -8.32
C GLN A 30 -10.84 5.30 -6.96
N TYR A 31 -10.50 4.31 -6.12
CA TYR A 31 -9.82 4.44 -4.84
C TYR A 31 -8.31 4.15 -4.91
N ARG A 32 -7.78 3.82 -6.10
CA ARG A 32 -6.38 3.46 -6.34
C ARG A 32 -5.64 4.54 -7.13
N THR A 33 -5.97 5.80 -6.86
CA THR A 33 -5.40 6.96 -7.58
C THR A 33 -4.35 7.67 -6.73
N LYS A 34 -3.54 8.54 -7.36
CA LYS A 34 -2.59 9.41 -6.64
C LYS A 34 -3.26 10.30 -5.58
N TYR A 35 -4.51 10.71 -5.83
CA TYR A 35 -5.29 11.46 -4.84
C TYR A 35 -5.57 10.62 -3.59
N TRP A 36 -6.01 9.38 -3.78
CA TRP A 36 -6.27 8.45 -2.68
C TRP A 36 -5.00 8.01 -1.96
N LEU A 37 -3.90 7.79 -2.68
CA LEU A 37 -2.61 7.49 -2.06
C LEU A 37 -2.17 8.59 -1.08
N ASN A 38 -2.41 9.87 -1.41
CA ASN A 38 -2.17 10.95 -0.45
C ASN A 38 -3.09 10.88 0.78
N LYS A 39 -4.35 10.47 0.62
CA LYS A 39 -5.25 10.25 1.76
C LYS A 39 -4.77 9.11 2.65
N TYR A 40 -4.27 8.02 2.08
CA TYR A 40 -3.72 6.90 2.83
C TYR A 40 -2.49 7.32 3.63
N ILE A 41 -1.58 8.05 3.00
CA ILE A 41 -0.41 8.63 3.69
C ILE A 41 -0.85 9.55 4.84
N PHE A 42 -1.82 10.42 4.60
CA PHE A 42 -2.31 11.33 5.63
C PHE A 42 -2.91 10.57 6.82
N ALA A 43 -3.80 9.61 6.56
CA ALA A 43 -4.42 8.82 7.61
C ALA A 43 -3.40 7.98 8.38
N TYR A 44 -2.42 7.39 7.69
CA TYR A 44 -1.31 6.67 8.32
C TYR A 44 -0.57 7.53 9.36
N LEU A 45 -0.28 8.79 9.01
CA LEU A 45 0.51 9.68 9.85
C LEU A 45 -0.30 10.30 11.00
N TYR A 46 -1.59 10.58 10.78
CA TYR A 46 -2.35 11.49 11.65
C TYR A 46 -3.59 10.88 12.33
N ASN A 47 -4.13 9.74 11.89
CA ASN A 47 -5.37 9.18 12.46
C ASN A 47 -5.17 8.35 13.74
N GLY A 48 -3.98 8.38 14.35
CA GLY A 48 -3.73 7.67 15.62
C GLY A 48 -3.85 6.16 15.52
N TYR A 49 -3.62 5.59 14.34
CA TYR A 49 -3.72 4.16 14.09
C TYR A 49 -2.71 3.33 14.89
N SER A 50 -3.20 2.19 15.37
CA SER A 50 -2.41 1.08 15.91
C SER A 50 -1.47 0.50 14.86
N SER A 51 -0.49 -0.29 15.29
CA SER A 51 0.45 -0.97 14.39
C SER A 51 -0.25 -1.85 13.35
N ILE A 52 -1.36 -2.49 13.72
CA ILE A 52 -2.10 -3.39 12.81
C ILE A 52 -2.83 -2.58 11.74
N GLU A 53 -3.56 -1.52 12.12
CA GLU A 53 -4.22 -0.62 11.18
C GLU A 53 -3.21 0.06 10.23
N LYS A 54 -2.05 0.46 10.76
CA LYS A 54 -0.95 1.00 9.96
C LYS A 54 -0.38 -0.02 8.98
N LYS A 55 -0.33 -1.30 9.35
CA LYS A 55 0.13 -2.37 8.47
C LYS A 55 -0.82 -2.58 7.30
N GLU A 56 -2.12 -2.65 7.55
CA GLU A 56 -3.14 -2.75 6.50
C GLU A 56 -3.09 -1.55 5.54
N LEU A 57 -2.92 -0.34 6.07
CA LEU A 57 -2.84 0.86 5.25
C LEU A 57 -1.54 0.94 4.45
N MET A 58 -0.44 0.36 4.97
CA MET A 58 0.82 0.23 4.23
C MET A 58 0.69 -0.80 3.10
N ILE A 59 0.03 -1.94 3.33
CA ILE A 59 -0.28 -2.93 2.29
C ILE A 59 -1.04 -2.27 1.14
N LEU A 60 -2.16 -1.61 1.44
CA LEU A 60 -2.94 -0.88 0.45
C LEU A 60 -2.11 0.19 -0.28
N SER A 61 -1.25 0.93 0.44
CA SER A 61 -0.41 1.95 -0.18
C SER A 61 0.60 1.36 -1.16
N LEU A 62 1.16 0.18 -0.87
CA LEU A 62 2.11 -0.50 -1.75
C LEU A 62 1.41 -1.09 -2.97
N ASP A 63 0.24 -1.71 -2.81
CA ASP A 63 -0.56 -2.17 -3.94
C ASP A 63 -0.88 -1.02 -4.91
N VAL A 64 -1.35 0.11 -4.37
CA VAL A 64 -1.65 1.30 -5.18
C VAL A 64 -0.39 1.88 -5.82
N CYS A 65 0.76 1.89 -5.13
CA CYS A 65 2.03 2.28 -5.75
C CYS A 65 2.39 1.36 -6.92
N ASN A 66 2.25 0.04 -6.75
CA ASN A 66 2.52 -0.93 -7.80
C ASN A 66 1.64 -0.67 -9.04
N ASP A 67 0.35 -0.44 -8.85
CA ASP A 67 -0.59 -0.20 -9.96
C ASP A 67 -0.32 1.13 -10.66
N LEU A 68 -0.04 2.19 -9.90
CA LEU A 68 0.24 3.51 -10.46
C LEU A 68 1.53 3.50 -11.29
N ILE A 69 2.59 2.85 -10.80
CA ILE A 69 3.86 2.75 -11.53
C ILE A 69 3.68 1.85 -12.76
N SER A 70 2.94 0.75 -12.63
CA SER A 70 2.60 -0.13 -13.77
C SER A 70 1.81 0.62 -14.84
N SER A 71 0.99 1.58 -14.43
CA SER A 71 0.22 2.46 -15.32
C SER A 71 1.05 3.63 -15.88
N GLY A 72 2.35 3.71 -15.60
CA GLY A 72 3.28 4.69 -16.15
C GLY A 72 3.61 5.88 -15.25
N LEU A 73 3.16 5.89 -13.97
CA LEU A 73 3.58 6.92 -13.02
C LEU A 73 5.08 6.76 -12.70
N ASN A 74 5.82 7.87 -12.69
CA ASN A 74 7.24 7.84 -12.38
C ASN A 74 7.48 7.37 -10.92
N PRO A 75 8.35 6.36 -10.67
CA PRO A 75 8.73 5.94 -9.31
C PRO A 75 9.27 7.06 -8.42
N ASN A 76 9.87 8.09 -9.02
CA ASN A 76 10.38 9.28 -8.32
C ASN A 76 9.30 10.34 -8.06
N ASP A 77 8.02 10.06 -8.36
CA ASP A 77 6.92 10.94 -7.98
C ASP A 77 6.91 11.17 -6.47
N LYS A 78 6.69 12.43 -6.05
CA LYS A 78 6.76 12.84 -4.64
C LYS A 78 5.83 12.02 -3.73
N VAL A 79 4.69 11.56 -4.24
CA VAL A 79 3.72 10.79 -3.45
C VAL A 79 4.22 9.36 -3.27
N ILE A 80 4.73 8.74 -4.33
CA ILE A 80 5.35 7.41 -4.29
C ILE A 80 6.55 7.41 -3.33
N GLN A 81 7.45 8.38 -3.48
CA GLN A 81 8.61 8.53 -2.61
C GLN A 81 8.24 8.73 -1.14
N LYS A 82 7.12 9.39 -0.83
CA LYS A 82 6.63 9.48 0.55
C LYS A 82 6.26 8.11 1.13
N VAL A 83 5.60 7.24 0.36
CA VAL A 83 5.26 5.88 0.81
C VAL A 83 6.54 5.11 1.13
N PHE A 84 7.51 5.10 0.21
CA PHE A 84 8.77 4.39 0.42
C PHE A 84 9.58 4.96 1.59
N ASN A 85 9.63 6.29 1.73
CA ASN A 85 10.28 6.90 2.89
C ASN A 85 9.62 6.46 4.20
N ILE A 86 8.29 6.37 4.26
CA ILE A 86 7.59 5.87 5.45
C ILE A 86 7.92 4.39 5.67
N LEU A 87 7.89 3.57 4.63
CA LEU A 87 8.20 2.14 4.69
C LEU A 87 9.61 1.91 5.26
N PHE A 88 10.63 2.52 4.64
CA PHE A 88 12.03 2.33 5.01
C PHE A 88 12.40 2.97 6.35
N ASN A 89 11.83 4.13 6.70
CA ASN A 89 12.01 4.72 8.04
C ASN A 89 11.41 3.84 9.14
N ASN A 90 10.48 2.95 8.80
CA ASN A 90 9.85 2.00 9.71
C ASN A 90 10.23 0.55 9.36
N TYR A 91 11.40 0.32 8.75
CA TYR A 91 11.85 -0.97 8.22
C TYR A 91 11.55 -2.16 9.16
N LYS A 92 11.91 -2.04 10.45
CA LYS A 92 11.71 -3.12 11.44
C LYS A 92 10.24 -3.55 11.63
N ASN A 93 9.30 -2.66 11.34
CA ASN A 93 7.86 -2.95 11.43
C ASN A 93 7.32 -3.57 10.14
N TYR A 94 8.08 -3.52 9.05
CA TYR A 94 7.66 -3.86 7.69
C TYR A 94 8.60 -4.81 6.96
N GLU A 95 9.52 -5.46 7.66
CA GLU A 95 10.49 -6.39 7.08
C GLU A 95 9.80 -7.47 6.22
N ASP A 96 8.71 -8.07 6.71
CA ASP A 96 7.93 -9.06 5.94
C ASP A 96 7.39 -8.49 4.63
N LEU A 97 6.89 -7.25 4.64
CA LEU A 97 6.35 -6.61 3.43
C LEU A 97 7.46 -6.26 2.46
N ILE A 98 8.59 -5.76 2.97
CA ILE A 98 9.76 -5.44 2.16
C ILE A 98 10.26 -6.70 1.47
N ASN A 99 10.42 -7.80 2.21
CA ASN A 99 10.85 -9.09 1.67
C ASN A 99 9.86 -9.63 0.62
N TYR A 100 8.55 -9.49 0.88
CA TYR A 100 7.52 -9.88 -0.08
C TYR A 100 7.65 -9.13 -1.40
N TRP A 101 7.76 -7.80 -1.36
CA TRP A 101 7.81 -6.98 -2.57
C TRP A 101 9.17 -6.98 -3.27
N ALA A 102 10.27 -7.13 -2.51
CA ALA A 102 11.60 -7.29 -3.05
C ALA A 102 11.73 -8.58 -3.84
N LEU A 103 10.97 -9.64 -3.49
CA LEU A 103 11.03 -10.93 -4.16
C LEU A 103 12.47 -11.45 -4.37
N ASP A 104 13.43 -11.20 -3.47
CA ASP A 104 14.90 -11.29 -3.72
C ASP A 104 15.43 -12.47 -4.53
N SER A 105 14.75 -13.63 -4.48
CA SER A 105 15.10 -14.84 -5.23
C SER A 105 14.60 -14.87 -6.69
N ALA A 106 13.68 -13.99 -7.10
CA ALA A 106 13.06 -13.97 -8.42
C ALA A 106 13.88 -13.17 -9.46
N PRO A 107 13.91 -13.59 -10.74
CA PRO A 107 14.44 -12.76 -11.82
C PRO A 107 13.65 -11.45 -11.97
N LEU A 108 14.30 -10.34 -12.32
CA LEU A 108 13.60 -9.06 -12.59
C LEU A 108 12.63 -9.13 -13.78
N THR A 109 12.76 -10.15 -14.63
CA THR A 109 11.86 -10.42 -15.75
C THR A 109 10.54 -11.07 -15.33
N ASP A 110 10.43 -11.53 -14.08
CA ASP A 110 9.25 -12.19 -13.52
C ASP A 110 9.06 -11.73 -12.06
N CYS A 111 8.74 -10.44 -11.91
CA CYS A 111 8.62 -9.78 -10.60
C CYS A 111 7.57 -8.65 -10.62
N PHE A 112 7.28 -8.08 -9.45
CA PHE A 112 6.40 -6.92 -9.37
C PHE A 112 7.05 -5.68 -9.95
N THR A 113 6.23 -4.71 -10.36
CA THR A 113 6.73 -3.40 -10.77
C THR A 113 7.46 -2.68 -9.62
N LEU A 114 7.10 -2.97 -8.38
CA LEU A 114 7.81 -2.47 -7.19
C LEU A 114 9.15 -3.13 -6.91
N THR A 115 9.37 -4.36 -7.38
CA THR A 115 10.54 -5.16 -7.00
C THR A 115 11.87 -4.44 -7.25
N PRO A 116 12.14 -3.80 -8.41
CA PRO A 116 13.40 -3.09 -8.64
C PRO A 116 13.61 -1.85 -7.76
N ILE A 117 12.55 -1.35 -7.10
CA ILE A 117 12.59 -0.15 -6.28
C ILE A 117 12.78 -0.50 -4.80
N ILE A 118 12.28 -1.66 -4.39
CA ILE A 118 12.33 -2.13 -3.00
C ILE A 118 13.61 -2.94 -2.71
N ARG A 119 14.14 -3.66 -3.71
CA ARG A 119 15.47 -4.28 -3.67
C ARG A 119 16.58 -3.25 -3.58
#